data_AF-A0A6A0H4M0-F1
#
_entry.id   AF-A0A6A0H4M0-F1
#
_cell.length_a   1.000
_cell.length_b   1.000
_cell.length_c   1.000
_cell.angle_alpha   90.00
_cell.angle_beta   90.00
_cell.angle_gamma   90.00
#
_symmetry.space_group_name_H-M   'P 1'
#
loop_
_entity.id
_entity.type
_entity.pdbx_description
1 polymer ?
#
loop_
_entity_poly.entity_id
_entity_poly.type
_entity_poly.pdbx_seq_one_letter_code
_entity_poly.pdbx_strand_id
1 'polypeptide(L)'
;MDLYIAFWDKNFWLPTGKRLKIRSQPYRHPPHNSILDQVYKKFRSRAPHPVIEEHAKKLGWTNRQVDRWLRQKTVSQQATTMEKYIDCAWQLVYYVGFCITGIVVLHDKPWLYDVIARKFSSDHISDVRSSASEISSDDVAYPATKKKE
;
A
#
# COMPACT_ATOMS: atom_id res chain seq x y z
N MET A 1 8.12 19.21 -14.20
CA MET A 1 7.05 18.25 -13.89
C MET A 1 6.68 18.29 -12.41
N ASP A 2 7.64 18.58 -11.53
CA ASP A 2 7.46 18.67 -10.07
C ASP A 2 6.34 19.64 -9.62
N LEU A 3 6.09 20.73 -10.36
CA LEU A 3 5.02 21.68 -10.03
C LEU A 3 3.61 21.10 -10.21
N TYR A 4 3.41 20.24 -11.20
CA TYR A 4 2.09 19.65 -11.48
C TYR A 4 1.76 18.55 -10.46
N ILE A 5 2.76 17.75 -10.10
CA ILE A 5 2.68 16.74 -9.04
C ILE A 5 2.38 17.43 -7.70
N ALA A 6 3.14 18.49 -7.36
CA ALA A 6 2.92 19.23 -6.13
C ALA A 6 1.54 19.92 -6.05
N PHE A 7 0.94 20.29 -7.19
CA PHE A 7 -0.42 20.82 -7.23
C PHE A 7 -1.46 19.75 -6.88
N TRP A 8 -1.37 18.57 -7.50
CA TRP A 8 -2.26 17.44 -7.23
C TRP A 8 -2.12 16.90 -5.81
N ASP A 9 -0.89 16.83 -5.30
CA ASP A 9 -0.60 16.43 -3.93
C ASP A 9 -1.30 17.33 -2.91
N LYS A 10 -1.26 18.65 -3.14
CA LYS A 10 -1.89 19.65 -2.28
C LYS A 10 -3.40 19.65 -2.36
N ASN A 11 -3.96 19.47 -3.56
CA ASN A 11 -5.39 19.62 -3.77
C ASN A 11 -6.17 18.33 -3.49
N PHE A 12 -5.58 17.15 -3.70
CA PHE A 12 -6.30 15.88 -3.63
C PHE A 12 -5.78 14.95 -2.52
N TRP A 13 -4.47 14.74 -2.44
CA TRP A 13 -3.91 13.73 -1.53
C TRP A 13 -3.74 14.21 -0.08
N LEU A 14 -3.37 15.47 0.11
CA LEU A 14 -3.28 16.10 1.43
C LEU A 14 -4.63 16.13 2.18
N PRO A 15 -5.77 16.53 1.58
CA PRO A 15 -7.06 16.49 2.26
C PRO A 15 -7.56 15.05 2.53
N THR A 16 -7.31 14.10 1.62
CA THR A 16 -7.69 12.69 1.83
C THR A 16 -6.87 12.04 2.95
N GLY A 17 -5.55 12.27 2.99
CA GLY A 17 -4.69 11.83 4.10
C GLY A 17 -5.09 12.43 5.45
N LYS A 18 -5.50 13.71 5.48
CA LYS A 18 -6.04 14.37 6.69
C LYS A 18 -7.35 13.71 7.17
N ARG A 19 -8.24 13.35 6.25
CA ARG A 19 -9.47 12.59 6.57
C ARG A 19 -9.15 11.21 7.16
N LEU A 20 -8.08 10.56 6.69
CA LEU A 20 -7.56 9.29 7.23
C LEU A 20 -6.84 9.42 8.58
N LYS A 21 -6.75 10.62 9.18
CA LYS A 21 -6.04 10.89 10.46
C LYS A 21 -4.59 10.37 10.47
N ILE A 22 -3.95 10.24 9.31
CA ILE A 22 -2.52 9.93 9.27
C ILE A 22 -1.78 11.11 9.93
N ARG A 23 -0.78 10.82 10.77
CA ARG A 23 -0.02 11.87 11.47
C ARG A 23 0.83 12.63 10.45
N SER A 24 0.40 13.84 10.08
CA SER A 24 1.06 14.72 9.11
C SER A 24 1.98 15.75 9.74
N GLN A 25 2.58 15.46 10.90
CA GLN A 25 3.45 16.44 11.54
C GLN A 25 4.86 16.34 10.92
N PRO A 26 5.27 17.26 10.03
CA PRO A 26 6.67 17.32 9.63
C PRO A 26 7.51 17.61 10.87
N TYR A 27 8.63 16.92 10.98
CA TYR A 27 9.55 17.16 12.09
C TYR A 27 10.14 18.56 11.95
N ARG A 28 9.91 19.40 12.97
CA ARG A 28 10.40 20.78 13.01
C ARG A 28 11.88 20.83 12.71
N HIS A 29 12.25 21.63 11.71
CA HIS A 29 13.65 21.90 11.42
C HIS A 29 14.33 22.52 12.65
N PRO A 30 15.50 22.02 13.04
CA PRO A 30 16.24 22.61 14.13
C PRO A 30 16.72 24.03 13.75
N PRO A 31 17.00 24.91 14.73
CA PRO A 31 17.43 26.28 14.48
C PRO A 31 18.69 26.31 13.60
N HIS A 32 18.77 27.30 12.71
CA HIS A 32 19.85 27.43 11.74
C HIS A 32 21.18 27.72 12.44
N ASN A 33 22.14 26.80 12.30
CA ASN A 33 23.48 26.91 12.85
C ASN A 33 24.50 26.45 11.80
N SER A 34 25.21 27.40 11.21
CA SER A 34 26.20 27.15 10.15
C SER A 34 27.32 26.21 10.60
N ILE A 35 27.74 26.30 11.86
CA ILE A 35 28.79 25.44 12.46
C ILE A 35 28.31 23.98 12.52
N LEU A 36 27.09 23.73 13.03
CA LEU A 36 26.55 22.38 13.16
C LEU A 36 26.15 21.78 11.80
N ASP A 37 25.75 22.61 10.83
CA ASP A 37 25.52 22.15 9.45
C ASP A 37 26.82 21.65 8.80
N GLN A 38 27.98 22.26 9.05
CA GLN A 38 29.28 21.76 8.57
C GLN A 38 29.65 20.41 9.22
N VAL A 39 29.40 20.27 10.52
CA VAL A 39 29.60 18.99 11.24
C VAL A 39 28.69 17.91 10.69
N TYR A 40 27.42 18.25 10.44
CA TYR A 40 26.44 17.35 9.87
C TYR A 40 26.85 16.88 8.47
N LYS A 41 27.41 17.76 7.63
CA LYS A 41 27.94 17.37 6.31
C LYS A 41 29.08 16.36 6.40
N LYS A 42 29.93 16.44 7.43
CA LYS A 42 31.08 15.53 7.62
C LYS A 42 30.72 14.21 8.30
N PHE A 43 29.92 14.24 9.37
CA PHE A 43 29.69 13.08 10.25
C PHE A 43 28.21 12.63 10.33
N ARG A 44 27.29 13.41 9.75
CA ARG A 44 25.85 13.17 9.77
C ARG A 44 25.30 13.03 11.19
N SER A 45 24.57 11.95 11.50
CA SER A 45 23.89 11.74 12.79
C SER A 45 24.79 11.12 13.87
N ARG A 46 25.95 10.59 13.49
CA ARG A 46 26.88 9.88 14.40
C ARG A 46 28.20 10.65 14.51
N ALA A 47 28.13 11.86 15.05
CA ALA A 47 29.34 12.62 15.37
C ALA A 47 30.10 11.93 16.51
N PRO A 48 31.43 11.78 16.43
CA PRO A 48 32.22 11.21 17.52
C PRO A 48 32.27 12.17 18.71
N HIS A 49 32.29 11.63 19.93
CA HIS A 49 32.34 12.39 21.20
C HIS A 49 33.35 13.55 21.24
N PRO A 50 34.62 13.39 20.81
CA PRO A 50 35.59 14.51 20.84
C PRO A 50 35.17 15.68 19.95
N VAL A 51 34.58 15.40 18.79
CA VAL A 51 34.09 16.43 17.86
C VAL A 51 32.91 17.16 18.48
N ILE A 52 31.98 16.44 19.13
CA ILE A 52 30.84 17.04 19.83
C ILE A 52 31.30 18.02 20.91
N GLU A 53 32.31 17.65 21.71
CA GLU A 53 32.85 18.51 22.76
C GLU A 53 33.50 19.79 22.24
N GLU A 54 34.30 19.69 21.17
CA GLU A 54 34.90 20.86 20.53
C GLU A 54 33.85 21.84 20.01
N HIS A 55 32.80 21.32 19.37
CA HIS A 55 31.72 22.15 18.83
C HIS A 55 30.81 22.70 19.92
N ALA A 56 30.55 21.94 20.99
CA ALA A 56 29.84 22.38 22.17
C ALA A 56 30.55 23.58 22.83
N LYS A 57 31.88 23.52 22.99
CA LYS A 57 32.70 24.63 23.50
C LYS A 57 32.64 25.87 22.59
N LYS A 58 32.74 25.68 21.27
CA LYS A 58 32.65 26.79 20.29
C LYS A 58 31.30 27.51 20.30
N LEU A 59 30.22 26.78 20.57
CA LEU A 59 28.84 27.30 20.56
C LEU A 59 28.33 27.72 21.95
N GLY A 60 29.07 27.43 23.02
CA GLY A 60 28.59 27.58 24.39
C GLY A 60 27.42 26.65 24.73
N TRP A 61 27.30 25.52 24.03
CA TRP A 61 26.21 24.56 24.20
C TRP A 61 26.64 23.37 25.05
N THR A 62 25.67 22.62 25.58
CA THR A 62 25.94 21.33 26.20
C THR A 62 26.08 20.23 25.13
N ASN A 63 26.92 19.22 25.40
CA ASN A 63 27.09 18.06 24.51
C ASN A 63 25.73 17.41 24.13
N ARG A 64 24.81 17.31 25.10
CA ARG A 64 23.45 16.78 24.88
C ARG A 64 22.62 17.62 23.91
N GLN A 65 22.76 18.95 23.92
CA GLN A 65 22.05 19.84 22.99
C GLN A 65 22.56 19.63 21.56
N VAL A 66 23.87 19.49 21.38
CA VAL A 66 24.48 19.19 20.08
C VAL A 66 24.00 17.84 19.54
N ASP A 67 24.02 16.79 20.36
CA ASP A 67 23.51 15.46 19.98
C ASP A 67 22.03 15.48 19.60
N ARG A 68 21.20 16.15 20.42
CA ARG A 68 19.78 16.30 20.13
C ARG A 68 19.56 17.03 18.82
N TRP A 69 20.32 18.09 18.56
CA TRP A 69 20.24 18.86 17.31
C TRP A 69 20.59 17.99 16.10
N LEU A 70 21.66 17.19 16.16
CA LEU A 70 22.08 16.30 15.06
C LEU A 70 21.05 15.19 14.78
N ARG A 71 20.48 14.61 15.84
CA ARG A 71 19.39 13.63 15.74
C ARG A 71 18.14 14.26 15.14
N GLN A 72 17.74 15.42 15.66
CA GLN A 72 16.57 16.15 15.16
C GLN A 72 16.74 16.56 13.68
N LYS A 73 17.93 17.01 13.28
CA LYS A 73 18.25 17.31 11.87
C LYS A 73 18.04 16.08 11.00
N THR A 74 18.53 14.92 11.41
CA THR A 74 18.38 13.66 10.66
C THR A 74 16.92 13.25 10.51
N VAL A 75 16.16 13.31 11.60
CA VAL A 75 14.73 12.96 11.59
C VAL A 75 13.93 13.97 10.77
N SER A 76 14.32 15.24 10.76
CA SER A 76 13.74 16.31 9.94
C SER A 76 14.06 16.19 8.45
N GLN A 77 15.12 15.47 8.07
CA GLN A 77 15.43 15.13 6.68
C GLN A 77 14.73 13.84 6.21
N GLN A 78 14.08 13.09 7.10
CA GLN A 78 13.34 11.91 6.69
C GLN A 78 11.99 12.32 6.12
N ALA A 79 11.69 11.81 4.92
CA ALA A 79 10.38 11.95 4.31
C ALA A 79 9.30 11.43 5.26
N THR A 80 8.27 12.25 5.46
CA THR A 80 7.17 11.98 6.38
C THR A 80 6.29 10.85 5.87
N THR A 81 5.56 10.19 6.77
CA THR A 81 4.60 9.14 6.38
C THR A 81 3.54 9.65 5.40
N MET A 82 3.21 10.93 5.45
CA MET A 82 2.29 11.56 4.51
C MET A 82 2.86 11.67 3.10
N GLU A 83 4.11 12.10 2.95
CA GLU A 83 4.77 12.16 1.65
C GLU A 83 4.85 10.77 1.01
N LYS A 84 5.20 9.75 1.82
CA LYS A 84 5.19 8.35 1.36
C LYS A 84 3.81 7.84 0.97
N TYR A 85 2.75 8.28 1.67
CA TYR A 85 1.37 7.93 1.32
C TYR A 85 1.01 8.49 -0.06
N ILE A 86 1.35 9.75 -0.30
CA ILE A 86 1.13 10.43 -1.58
C ILE A 86 1.88 9.69 -2.70
N ASP A 87 3.13 9.30 -2.43
CA ASP A 87 3.94 8.51 -3.37
C ASP A 87 3.26 7.17 -3.74
N CYS A 88 2.71 6.47 -2.76
CA CYS A 88 1.95 5.25 -3.02
C CYS A 88 0.60 5.52 -3.71
N ALA A 89 -0.02 6.67 -3.43
CA ALA A 89 -1.34 7.00 -3.91
C ALA A 89 -1.35 7.35 -5.41
N TRP A 90 -0.33 8.07 -5.90
CA TRP A 90 -0.21 8.31 -7.34
C TRP A 90 0.06 7.00 -8.10
N GLN A 91 0.87 6.10 -7.53
CA GLN A 91 1.11 4.76 -8.10
C GLN A 91 -0.21 3.98 -8.16
N LEU A 92 -0.97 3.97 -7.06
CA LEU A 92 -2.26 3.30 -7.00
C LEU A 92 -3.22 3.81 -8.10
N VAL A 93 -3.35 5.13 -8.27
CA VAL A 93 -4.22 5.70 -9.31
C VAL A 93 -3.76 5.31 -10.70
N TYR A 94 -2.45 5.31 -10.95
CA TYR A 94 -1.91 4.86 -12.22
C TYR A 94 -2.28 3.40 -12.52
N TYR A 95 -2.02 2.48 -11.58
CA TYR A 95 -2.33 1.07 -11.77
C TYR A 95 -3.84 0.80 -11.88
N VAL A 96 -4.66 1.46 -11.06
CA VAL A 96 -6.12 1.35 -11.13
C VAL A 96 -6.64 1.84 -12.47
N GLY A 97 -6.11 2.95 -12.99
CA GLY A 97 -6.44 3.45 -14.33
C GLY A 97 -6.16 2.40 -15.41
N PHE A 98 -4.96 1.79 -15.40
CA PHE A 98 -4.61 0.71 -16.32
C PHE A 98 -5.51 -0.52 -16.16
N CYS A 99 -5.83 -0.93 -14.94
CA CYS A 99 -6.77 -2.02 -14.69
C CYS A 99 -8.15 -1.74 -15.28
N ILE A 100 -8.69 -0.53 -15.07
CA ILE A 100 -9.99 -0.14 -15.64
C ILE A 100 -9.93 -0.18 -17.16
N THR A 101 -8.88 0.37 -17.78
CA THR A 101 -8.74 0.30 -19.24
C THR A 101 -8.67 -1.14 -19.74
N GLY A 102 -7.97 -2.03 -19.03
CA GLY A 102 -7.93 -3.45 -19.35
C GLY A 102 -9.30 -4.11 -19.22
N ILE A 103 -10.07 -3.78 -18.17
CA ILE A 103 -11.44 -4.28 -17.97
C ILE A 103 -12.36 -3.79 -19.08
N VAL A 104 -12.30 -2.51 -19.47
CA VAL A 104 -13.13 -1.94 -20.54
C VAL A 104 -12.85 -2.65 -21.86
N VAL A 105 -11.57 -2.76 -22.25
CA VAL A 105 -11.17 -3.47 -23.48
C VAL A 105 -11.60 -4.95 -23.46
N LEU A 106 -11.58 -5.57 -22.28
CA LEU A 106 -12.01 -6.95 -22.10
C LEU A 106 -13.54 -7.10 -22.16
N HIS A 107 -14.28 -6.10 -21.67
CA HIS A 107 -15.73 -6.02 -21.66
C HIS A 107 -16.31 -5.71 -23.06
N ASP A 108 -15.55 -5.05 -23.93
CA ASP A 108 -15.93 -4.76 -25.32
C ASP A 108 -16.00 -6.02 -26.21
N LYS A 109 -15.64 -7.20 -25.69
CA LYS A 109 -15.63 -8.46 -26.44
C LYS A 109 -16.80 -9.37 -26.01
N PRO A 110 -17.74 -9.71 -26.92
CA PRO A 110 -18.91 -10.52 -26.59
C PRO A 110 -18.58 -11.96 -26.18
N TRP A 111 -17.37 -12.46 -26.52
CA TRP A 111 -16.95 -13.81 -26.17
C TRP A 111 -16.86 -14.04 -24.65
N LEU A 112 -16.70 -12.99 -23.85
CA LEU A 112 -16.43 -13.15 -22.42
C LEU A 112 -17.70 -13.60 -21.70
N TYR A 113 -18.81 -12.97 -22.06
CA TYR A 113 -20.15 -13.34 -21.59
C TYR A 113 -20.54 -14.73 -22.07
N ASP A 114 -20.18 -15.10 -23.29
CA ASP A 114 -20.52 -16.41 -23.85
C ASP A 114 -19.77 -17.54 -23.13
N VAL A 115 -18.52 -17.32 -22.70
CA VAL A 115 -17.78 -18.26 -21.86
C VAL A 115 -18.36 -18.36 -20.45
N ILE A 116 -18.72 -17.22 -19.84
CA ILE A 116 -19.31 -17.20 -18.49
C ILE A 116 -20.69 -17.87 -18.51
N ALA A 117 -21.53 -17.55 -19.49
CA ALA A 117 -22.86 -18.14 -19.64
C ALA A 117 -22.79 -19.65 -19.90
N ARG A 118 -21.86 -20.10 -20.77
CA ARG A 118 -21.64 -21.53 -21.02
C ARG A 118 -21.14 -22.27 -19.78
N LYS A 119 -20.22 -21.66 -19.03
CA LYS A 119 -19.65 -22.27 -17.82
C LYS A 119 -20.70 -22.36 -16.71
N PHE A 120 -21.44 -21.28 -16.49
CA PHE A 120 -22.56 -21.27 -15.53
C PHE A 120 -23.65 -22.29 -15.87
N SER A 121 -23.97 -22.44 -17.17
CA SER A 121 -24.89 -23.51 -17.61
C SER A 121 -24.31 -24.90 -17.41
N SER A 122 -23.01 -25.10 -17.64
CA SER A 122 -22.36 -26.41 -17.46
C SER A 122 -22.32 -26.82 -15.99
N ASP A 123 -22.01 -25.89 -15.09
CA ASP A 123 -21.92 -26.15 -13.65
C ASP A 123 -23.30 -26.54 -13.07
N HIS A 124 -24.36 -25.86 -13.50
CA HIS A 124 -25.74 -26.23 -13.15
C HIS A 124 -26.14 -27.61 -13.68
N ILE A 125 -25.74 -27.96 -14.91
CA ILE A 125 -26.01 -29.28 -15.50
C ILE A 125 -25.25 -30.39 -14.76
N SER A 126 -24.01 -30.14 -14.29
CA SER A 126 -23.27 -31.11 -13.47
C SER A 126 -23.90 -31.33 -12.11
N ASP A 127 -24.43 -30.29 -11.45
CA ASP A 127 -25.13 -30.43 -10.17
C ASP A 127 -26.41 -31.25 -10.31
N VAL A 128 -27.22 -30.96 -11.34
CA VAL A 128 -28.43 -31.75 -11.65
C VAL A 128 -28.08 -33.21 -11.95
N ARG A 129 -27.02 -33.46 -12.72
CA ARG A 129 -26.54 -34.81 -13.01
C ARG A 129 -26.04 -35.53 -11.75
N SER A 130 -25.36 -34.83 -10.84
CA SER A 130 -24.86 -35.37 -9.58
C SER A 130 -26.00 -35.77 -8.64
N SER A 131 -27.02 -34.91 -8.48
CA SER A 131 -28.22 -35.26 -7.68
C SER A 131 -29.03 -36.40 -8.30
N ALA A 132 -29.09 -36.50 -9.63
CA ALA A 132 -29.78 -37.60 -10.30
C ALA A 132 -29.08 -38.95 -10.10
N SER A 133 -27.74 -38.97 -9.96
CA SER A 133 -26.99 -40.19 -9.66
C SER A 133 -27.13 -40.67 -8.22
N GLU A 134 -27.39 -39.78 -7.25
CA GLU A 134 -27.67 -40.17 -5.86
C GLU A 134 -29.05 -40.83 -5.71
N ILE A 135 -30.07 -40.33 -6.43
CA ILE A 135 -31.44 -40.88 -6.39
C ILE A 135 -31.51 -42.29 -7.01
N SER A 136 -30.71 -42.59 -8.04
CA SER A 136 -30.76 -43.90 -8.70
C SER A 136 -30.16 -45.04 -7.87
N SER A 137 -29.37 -44.76 -6.84
CA SER A 137 -28.64 -45.80 -6.11
C SER A 137 -29.45 -46.42 -4.95
N ASP A 138 -30.51 -45.75 -4.48
CA ASP A 138 -31.31 -46.19 -3.33
C ASP A 138 -32.63 -46.91 -3.72
N ASP A 139 -33.08 -46.80 -4.98
CA ASP A 139 -34.45 -47.22 -5.39
C ASP A 139 -34.56 -48.58 -6.11
N VAL A 140 -33.46 -49.33 -6.31
CA VAL A 140 -33.50 -50.62 -7.05
C VAL A 140 -33.35 -51.83 -6.12
N ALA A 141 -34.39 -52.09 -5.32
CA ALA A 141 -34.61 -53.39 -4.67
C ALA A 141 -35.81 -54.10 -5.32
N TYR A 142 -35.56 -54.87 -6.39
CA TYR A 142 -36.62 -55.66 -7.04
C TYR A 142 -36.99 -56.90 -6.19
N PRO A 143 -38.28 -57.15 -5.88
CA PRO A 143 -38.69 -58.35 -5.17
C PRO A 143 -38.63 -59.58 -6.10
N ALA A 144 -37.95 -60.62 -5.64
CA ALA A 144 -37.78 -61.88 -6.35
C ALA A 144 -39.12 -62.60 -6.58
N THR A 145 -39.47 -62.82 -7.85
CA THR A 145 -40.65 -63.60 -8.25
C THR A 145 -40.43 -65.09 -7.98
N LYS A 146 -41.15 -65.65 -7.00
CA LYS A 146 -41.18 -67.11 -6.76
C LYS A 146 -41.84 -67.83 -7.94
N LYS A 147 -41.09 -68.68 -8.64
CA LYS A 147 -41.62 -69.71 -9.55
C LYS A 147 -42.49 -70.67 -8.72
N LYS A 148 -43.74 -70.86 -9.14
CA LYS A 148 -44.63 -71.92 -8.65
C LYS A 148 -44.40 -73.17 -9.51
N GLU A 149 -44.21 -74.30 -8.84
CA GLU A 149 -44.29 -75.67 -9.38
C GLU A 149 -45.74 -76.04 -9.74
#